data_AF-A0A7V7WIJ0-F1
#
_entry.id   AF-A0A7V7WIJ0-F1
#
_cell.length_a   1.000
_cell.length_b   1.000
_cell.length_c   1.000
_cell.angle_alpha   90.00
_cell.angle_beta   90.00
_cell.angle_gamma   90.00
#
_symmetry.space_group_name_H-M   'P 1'
#
loop_
_entity.id
_entity.type
_entity.pdbx_description
1 polymer ?
#
loop_
_entity_poly.entity_id
_entity_poly.type
_entity_poly.pdbx_seq_one_letter_code
_entity_poly.pdbx_strand_id
1 'polypeptide(L)'
;MSGAASLAPRQALGRGTEEGPLSSAGILAGMLEAAAAGEGEARPVLSRRIREEGMDLRQAYSALSASEHDRFSRLVSPELLEEIFSLSQELDPSLFYQGLHALGLRLSRGSRPELAMLFFSGIAQTLEQDFPGRPADHAALSSRARRELDALMGRGAIAPRVEHLLRGVAREASHPVMLASMGVAGFAFSTVRMGMLSRLLASSSGGAFTRGFGARALASTVGFAAEVPAFVFSGRGLNEALGLRQDWSLGAVGRDLA
;
A
#
# COMPACT_ATOMS: atom_id res chain seq x y z
N MET A 1 26.25 -69.09 -13.75
CA MET A 1 26.32 -67.73 -14.33
C MET A 1 24.93 -67.13 -14.24
N SER A 2 24.68 -66.31 -13.21
CA SER A 2 23.47 -65.47 -13.10
C SER A 2 23.83 -64.33 -12.15
N GLY A 3 24.05 -63.15 -12.71
CA GLY A 3 24.47 -61.96 -11.97
C GLY A 3 23.25 -61.12 -11.63
N ALA A 4 22.85 -61.13 -10.36
CA ALA A 4 21.84 -60.23 -9.83
C ALA A 4 22.46 -58.86 -9.57
N ALA A 5 22.16 -57.89 -10.44
CA ALA A 5 22.52 -56.49 -10.25
C ALA A 5 21.63 -55.87 -9.16
N SER A 6 22.20 -55.70 -7.98
CA SER A 6 21.64 -54.96 -6.85
C SER A 6 21.51 -53.48 -7.20
N LEU A 7 20.30 -53.02 -7.53
CA LEU A 7 19.93 -51.61 -7.62
C LEU A 7 19.90 -51.02 -6.20
N ALA A 8 21.04 -50.49 -5.76
CA ALA A 8 21.10 -49.65 -4.57
C ALA A 8 20.34 -48.34 -4.83
N PRO A 9 19.52 -47.85 -3.89
CA PRO A 9 18.89 -46.55 -4.01
C PRO A 9 19.97 -45.48 -4.02
N ARG A 10 20.01 -44.68 -5.10
CA ARG A 10 20.77 -43.44 -5.19
C ARG A 10 20.34 -42.54 -4.03
N GLN A 11 21.12 -42.56 -2.96
CA GLN A 11 21.07 -41.55 -1.92
C GLN A 11 21.36 -40.21 -2.58
N ALA A 12 20.32 -39.41 -2.75
CA ALA A 12 20.39 -38.00 -3.08
C ALA A 12 20.97 -37.23 -1.89
N LEU A 13 22.26 -37.44 -1.62
CA LEU A 13 23.06 -36.64 -0.70
C LEU A 13 23.54 -35.39 -1.45
N GLY A 14 22.59 -34.55 -1.84
CA GLY A 14 22.84 -33.14 -2.08
C GLY A 14 22.81 -32.43 -0.74
N ARG A 15 23.90 -32.51 0.04
CA ARG A 15 24.12 -31.63 1.20
C ARG A 15 24.36 -30.22 0.66
N GLY A 16 23.26 -29.51 0.38
CA GLY A 16 23.26 -28.08 0.05
C GLY A 16 23.55 -27.27 1.30
N THR A 17 24.83 -27.06 1.59
CA THR A 17 25.30 -25.99 2.50
C THR A 17 25.94 -24.85 1.72
N GLU A 18 25.62 -24.74 0.43
CA GLU A 18 25.82 -23.49 -0.29
C GLU A 18 24.48 -22.75 -0.22
N GLU A 19 24.51 -21.55 0.34
CA GLU A 19 23.41 -20.58 0.29
C GLU A 19 23.15 -20.26 -1.19
N GLY A 20 22.43 -21.14 -1.87
CA GLY A 20 21.97 -20.92 -3.22
C GLY A 20 21.14 -19.63 -3.23
N PRO A 21 21.16 -18.88 -4.35
CA PRO A 21 20.34 -17.68 -4.48
C PRO A 21 18.90 -18.00 -4.05
N LEU A 22 18.36 -17.17 -3.16
CA LEU A 22 17.00 -17.33 -2.65
C LEU A 22 16.05 -17.54 -3.82
N SER A 23 15.36 -18.69 -3.85
CA SER A 23 14.41 -18.98 -4.91
C SER A 23 13.32 -17.91 -4.95
N SER A 24 12.79 -17.61 -6.14
CA SER A 24 11.67 -16.68 -6.35
C SER A 24 10.50 -17.00 -5.40
N ALA A 25 10.21 -18.29 -5.21
CA ALA A 25 9.22 -18.80 -4.27
C ALA A 25 9.56 -18.46 -2.80
N GLY A 26 10.82 -18.58 -2.39
CA GLY A 26 11.27 -18.24 -1.04
C GLY A 26 11.16 -16.74 -0.74
N ILE A 27 11.50 -15.88 -1.71
CA ILE A 27 11.37 -14.42 -1.59
C ILE A 27 9.89 -14.04 -1.42
N LEU A 28 9.02 -14.56 -2.28
CA LEU A 28 7.57 -14.31 -2.21
C LEU A 28 6.96 -14.82 -0.90
N ALA A 29 7.35 -16.01 -0.44
CA ALA A 29 6.91 -16.54 0.83
C ALA A 29 7.29 -15.63 2.00
N GLY A 30 8.52 -15.13 2.03
CA GLY A 30 8.95 -14.18 3.06
C GLY A 30 8.16 -12.87 3.04
N MET A 31 7.86 -12.34 1.85
CA MET A 31 7.02 -11.13 1.71
C MET A 31 5.57 -11.38 2.18
N LEU A 32 5.00 -12.53 1.82
CA LEU A 32 3.65 -12.94 2.23
C LEU A 32 3.57 -13.14 3.75
N GLU A 33 4.58 -13.76 4.35
CA GLU A 33 4.68 -13.92 5.80
C GLU A 33 4.83 -12.57 6.52
N ALA A 34 5.66 -11.66 5.98
CA ALA A 34 5.80 -10.32 6.52
C ALA A 34 4.47 -9.55 6.49
N ALA A 35 3.67 -9.72 5.42
CA ALA A 35 2.33 -9.16 5.36
C ALA A 35 1.40 -9.76 6.43
N ALA A 36 1.47 -11.07 6.65
CA ALA A 36 0.65 -11.78 7.63
C ALA A 36 1.08 -11.56 9.09
N ALA A 37 2.31 -11.11 9.33
CA ALA A 37 2.88 -10.86 10.65
C ALA A 37 2.38 -9.58 11.32
N GLY A 38 1.72 -8.67 10.57
CA GLY A 38 1.25 -7.37 11.07
C GLY A 38 0.35 -7.38 12.32
N GLU A 39 -0.13 -8.55 12.76
CA GLU A 39 -1.02 -8.73 13.92
C GLU A 39 -0.48 -9.68 15.01
N GLY A 40 0.75 -10.17 14.91
CA GLY A 40 1.36 -11.03 15.95
C GLY A 40 2.59 -11.78 15.46
N GLU A 41 3.29 -12.48 16.37
CA GLU A 41 4.43 -13.36 16.03
C GLU A 41 4.00 -14.44 15.01
N ALA A 42 4.05 -14.13 13.72
CA ALA A 42 3.89 -15.10 12.67
C ALA A 42 5.20 -15.86 12.54
N ARG A 43 5.14 -17.18 12.79
CA ARG A 43 6.24 -18.06 12.45
C ARG A 43 6.37 -18.10 10.93
N PRO A 44 7.61 -18.15 10.39
CA PRO A 44 7.85 -18.26 8.95
C PRO A 44 7.50 -19.67 8.46
N VAL A 45 6.21 -19.98 8.28
CA VAL A 45 5.73 -21.33 7.94
C VAL A 45 5.92 -21.67 6.45
N LEU A 46 5.57 -20.75 5.54
CA LEU A 46 5.73 -20.91 4.09
C LEU A 46 7.21 -20.96 3.69
N SER A 47 8.00 -19.98 4.12
CA SER A 47 9.42 -19.89 3.74
C SER A 47 10.22 -21.05 4.32
N ARG A 48 9.86 -21.52 5.51
CA ARG A 48 10.41 -22.74 6.10
C ARG A 48 10.08 -23.98 5.28
N ARG A 49 8.82 -24.21 4.90
CA ARG A 49 8.42 -25.39 4.10
C ARG A 49 9.10 -25.40 2.74
N ILE A 50 9.17 -24.26 2.06
CA ILE A 50 9.89 -24.16 0.77
C ILE A 50 11.37 -24.53 0.94
N ARG A 51 12.01 -24.05 2.01
CA ARG A 51 13.45 -24.29 2.25
C ARG A 51 13.76 -25.71 2.75
N GLU A 52 12.98 -26.23 3.71
CA GLU A 52 13.23 -27.51 4.37
C GLU A 52 12.65 -28.69 3.60
N GLU A 53 11.49 -28.51 2.96
CA GLU A 53 10.73 -29.59 2.30
C GLU A 53 10.82 -29.52 0.77
N GLY A 54 11.41 -28.46 0.21
CA GLY A 54 11.56 -28.28 -1.23
C GLY A 54 10.24 -28.08 -1.98
N MET A 55 9.20 -27.66 -1.28
CA MET A 55 7.88 -27.38 -1.87
C MET A 55 7.92 -26.12 -2.74
N ASP A 56 7.11 -26.11 -3.80
CA ASP A 56 6.80 -24.86 -4.49
C ASP A 56 5.86 -23.97 -3.63
N LEU A 57 5.70 -22.71 -4.02
CA LEU A 57 4.90 -21.75 -3.25
C LEU A 57 3.41 -22.16 -3.15
N ARG A 58 2.85 -22.76 -4.19
CA ARG A 58 1.44 -23.17 -4.25
C ARG A 58 1.20 -24.39 -3.36
N GLN A 59 2.12 -25.35 -3.35
CA GLN A 59 2.12 -26.53 -2.48
C GLN A 59 2.30 -26.13 -1.02
N ALA A 60 3.25 -25.21 -0.73
CA ALA A 60 3.45 -24.70 0.62
C ALA A 60 2.18 -24.00 1.13
N TYR A 61 1.52 -23.22 0.27
CA TYR A 61 0.25 -22.57 0.60
C TYR A 61 -0.88 -23.57 0.84
N SER A 62 -1.09 -24.54 -0.05
CA SER A 62 -2.17 -25.53 0.11
C SER A 62 -2.00 -26.44 1.33
N ALA A 63 -0.77 -26.58 1.83
CA ALA A 63 -0.45 -27.35 3.01
C ALA A 63 -0.57 -26.55 4.33
N LEU A 64 -0.98 -25.28 4.28
CA LEU A 64 -1.30 -24.46 5.45
C LEU A 64 -2.53 -25.00 6.20
N SER A 65 -2.59 -24.76 7.51
CA SER A 65 -3.78 -25.01 8.32
C SER A 65 -4.95 -24.12 7.91
N ALA A 66 -6.17 -24.49 8.29
CA ALA A 66 -7.37 -23.70 7.98
C ALA A 66 -7.32 -22.27 8.57
N SER A 67 -6.75 -22.10 9.77
CA SER A 67 -6.57 -20.78 10.40
C SER A 67 -5.55 -19.91 9.67
N GLU A 68 -4.48 -20.50 9.14
CA GLU A 68 -3.49 -19.78 8.34
C GLU A 68 -4.08 -19.36 6.98
N HIS A 69 -4.83 -20.24 6.33
CA HIS A 69 -5.57 -19.91 5.11
C HIS A 69 -6.53 -18.74 5.30
N ASP A 70 -7.34 -18.78 6.36
CA ASP A 70 -8.28 -17.71 6.68
C ASP A 70 -7.53 -16.38 6.90
N ARG A 71 -6.45 -16.39 7.70
CA ARG A 71 -5.60 -15.20 7.88
C ARG A 71 -5.04 -14.66 6.56
N PHE A 72 -4.51 -15.52 5.70
CA PHE A 72 -3.98 -15.10 4.39
C PHE A 72 -5.07 -14.55 3.47
N SER A 73 -6.24 -15.18 3.42
CA SER A 73 -7.34 -14.76 2.56
C SER A 73 -7.93 -13.39 2.92
N ARG A 74 -7.82 -12.98 4.19
CA ARG A 74 -8.19 -11.63 4.64
C ARG A 74 -7.25 -10.55 4.11
N LEU A 75 -5.98 -10.89 3.91
CA LEU A 75 -4.93 -9.95 3.50
C LEU A 75 -4.74 -9.94 1.98
N VAL A 76 -4.81 -11.11 1.34
CA VAL A 76 -4.46 -11.33 -0.06
C VAL A 76 -5.68 -11.90 -0.76
N SER A 77 -6.17 -11.20 -1.80
CA SER A 77 -7.34 -11.69 -2.54
C SER A 77 -6.97 -12.94 -3.36
N PRO A 78 -7.94 -13.79 -3.73
CA PRO A 78 -7.68 -14.97 -4.54
C PRO A 78 -6.99 -14.65 -5.88
N GLU A 79 -7.36 -13.54 -6.52
CA GLU A 79 -6.78 -13.10 -7.79
C GLU A 79 -5.31 -12.71 -7.61
N LEU A 80 -5.00 -12.03 -6.51
CA LEU A 80 -3.64 -11.65 -6.15
C LEU A 80 -2.79 -12.89 -5.82
N LEU A 81 -3.36 -13.89 -5.14
CA LEU A 81 -2.67 -15.16 -4.87
C LEU A 81 -2.32 -15.90 -6.17
N GLU A 82 -3.26 -16.01 -7.10
CA GLU A 82 -3.02 -16.66 -8.39
C GLU A 82 -1.92 -15.95 -9.19
N GLU A 83 -1.89 -14.62 -9.17
CA GLU A 83 -0.82 -13.85 -9.79
C GLU A 83 0.53 -14.06 -9.10
N ILE A 84 0.57 -14.09 -7.77
CA ILE A 84 1.79 -14.38 -7.00
C ILE A 84 2.29 -15.80 -7.30
N PHE A 85 1.40 -16.79 -7.43
CA PHE A 85 1.77 -18.14 -7.83
C PHE A 85 2.33 -18.15 -9.25
N SER A 86 1.72 -17.44 -10.19
CA SER A 86 2.26 -17.29 -11.54
C SER A 86 3.65 -16.67 -11.54
N LEU A 87 3.87 -15.60 -10.77
CA LEU A 87 5.18 -14.95 -10.65
C LEU A 87 6.23 -15.88 -10.00
N SER A 88 5.83 -16.71 -9.05
CA SER A 88 6.74 -17.64 -8.38
C SER A 88 7.33 -18.72 -9.31
N GLN A 89 6.68 -18.97 -10.44
CA GLN A 89 7.12 -19.93 -11.45
C GLN A 89 8.05 -19.29 -12.50
N GLU A 90 8.26 -17.98 -12.45
CA GLU A 90 9.14 -17.28 -13.38
C GLU A 90 10.61 -17.66 -13.12
N LEU A 91 11.26 -18.20 -14.15
CA LEU A 91 12.62 -18.71 -14.08
C LEU A 91 13.66 -17.61 -14.37
N ASP A 92 13.28 -16.60 -15.17
CA ASP A 92 14.14 -15.46 -15.44
C ASP A 92 14.04 -14.45 -14.28
N PRO A 93 15.14 -14.20 -13.52
CA PRO A 93 15.12 -13.24 -12.43
C PRO A 93 14.70 -11.84 -12.87
N SER A 94 15.12 -11.38 -14.06
CA SER A 94 14.76 -10.06 -14.55
C SER A 94 13.25 -9.96 -14.79
N LEU A 95 12.63 -10.98 -15.38
CA LEU A 95 11.17 -11.01 -15.56
C LEU A 95 10.42 -11.12 -14.23
N PHE A 96 10.93 -11.93 -13.29
CA PHE A 96 10.35 -12.08 -11.97
C PHE A 96 10.28 -10.74 -11.23
N TYR A 97 11.39 -10.01 -11.13
CA TYR A 97 11.41 -8.72 -10.42
C TYR A 97 10.63 -7.63 -11.16
N GLN A 98 10.60 -7.65 -12.50
CA GLN A 98 9.75 -6.74 -13.27
C GLN A 98 8.26 -7.03 -13.01
N GLY A 99 7.87 -8.31 -12.97
CA GLY A 99 6.52 -8.74 -12.62
C GLY A 99 6.14 -8.33 -11.20
N LEU A 100 7.02 -8.52 -10.24
CA LEU A 100 6.84 -8.04 -8.87
C LEU A 100 6.68 -6.53 -8.77
N HIS A 101 7.50 -5.76 -9.51
CA HIS A 101 7.39 -4.32 -9.55
C HIS A 101 6.06 -3.85 -10.17
N ALA A 102 5.64 -4.48 -11.27
CA ALA A 102 4.34 -4.22 -11.90
C ALA A 102 3.18 -4.55 -10.94
N LEU A 103 3.31 -5.63 -10.17
CA LEU A 103 2.36 -5.99 -9.12
C LEU A 103 2.30 -4.93 -8.02
N GLY A 104 3.44 -4.49 -7.50
CA GLY A 104 3.52 -3.40 -6.52
C GLY A 104 2.83 -2.13 -6.99
N LEU A 105 3.01 -1.75 -8.28
CA LEU A 105 2.33 -0.60 -8.87
C LEU A 105 0.81 -0.77 -8.94
N ARG A 106 0.29 -1.97 -9.25
CA ARG A 106 -1.15 -2.23 -9.24
C ARG A 106 -1.73 -2.18 -7.82
N LEU A 107 -1.03 -2.76 -6.84
CA LEU A 107 -1.43 -2.73 -5.43
C LEU A 107 -1.48 -1.30 -4.88
N SER A 108 -0.47 -0.49 -5.23
CA SER A 108 -0.42 0.94 -4.89
C SER A 108 -1.63 1.70 -5.46
N ARG A 109 -2.09 1.36 -6.67
CA ARG A 109 -3.28 1.95 -7.30
C ARG A 109 -4.61 1.35 -6.83
N GLY A 110 -4.59 0.16 -6.26
CA GLY A 110 -5.74 -0.66 -5.86
C GLY A 110 -6.13 -0.53 -4.38
N SER A 111 -5.71 0.56 -3.72
CA SER A 111 -6.00 0.83 -2.31
C SER A 111 -5.41 -0.19 -1.32
N ARG A 112 -4.27 -0.81 -1.67
CA ARG A 112 -3.49 -1.68 -0.76
C ARG A 112 -2.03 -1.22 -0.67
N PRO A 113 -1.78 0.02 -0.22
CA PRO A 113 -0.43 0.59 -0.20
C PRO A 113 0.53 -0.17 0.71
N GLU A 114 0.04 -0.79 1.78
CA GLU A 114 0.86 -1.55 2.73
C GLU A 114 1.52 -2.76 2.06
N LEU A 115 0.74 -3.51 1.27
CA LEU A 115 1.27 -4.62 0.49
C LEU A 115 2.24 -4.13 -0.59
N ALA A 116 1.90 -3.03 -1.27
CA ALA A 116 2.78 -2.43 -2.27
C ALA A 116 4.14 -2.05 -1.67
N MET A 117 4.15 -1.47 -0.46
CA MET A 117 5.37 -1.15 0.28
C MET A 117 6.21 -2.40 0.55
N LEU A 118 5.60 -3.50 0.98
CA LEU A 118 6.31 -4.76 1.22
C LEU A 118 7.00 -5.29 -0.04
N PHE A 119 6.31 -5.26 -1.19
CA PHE A 119 6.90 -5.67 -2.47
C PHE A 119 8.06 -4.75 -2.87
N PHE A 120 7.87 -3.42 -2.82
CA PHE A 120 8.93 -2.49 -3.20
C PHE A 120 10.13 -2.56 -2.25
N SER A 121 9.92 -2.70 -0.94
CA SER A 121 11.00 -2.87 0.02
C SER A 121 11.75 -4.18 -0.20
N GLY A 122 11.04 -5.28 -0.46
CA GLY A 122 11.68 -6.56 -0.71
C GLY A 122 12.44 -6.59 -2.04
N ILE A 123 11.93 -5.94 -3.11
CA ILE A 123 12.67 -5.77 -4.37
C ILE A 123 13.94 -4.94 -4.13
N ALA A 124 13.83 -3.79 -3.44
CA ALA A 124 14.96 -2.92 -3.15
C ALA A 124 16.04 -3.68 -2.37
N GLN A 125 15.65 -4.29 -1.25
CA GLN A 125 16.56 -5.01 -0.36
C GLN A 125 17.23 -6.21 -1.04
N THR A 126 16.47 -7.02 -1.79
CA THR A 126 17.01 -8.23 -2.43
C THR A 126 17.95 -7.88 -3.58
N LEU A 127 17.58 -6.89 -4.40
CA LEU A 127 18.40 -6.49 -5.54
C LEU A 127 19.63 -5.66 -5.16
N GLU A 128 19.68 -5.07 -3.98
CA GLU A 128 20.86 -4.37 -3.49
C GLU A 128 22.00 -5.29 -3.06
N GLN A 129 21.69 -6.53 -2.70
CA GLN A 129 22.72 -7.51 -2.36
C GLN A 129 23.57 -7.77 -3.60
N ASP A 130 24.89 -7.60 -3.47
CA ASP A 130 25.81 -7.88 -4.57
C ASP A 130 25.93 -9.40 -4.74
N PHE A 131 25.42 -9.92 -5.85
CA PHE A 131 25.59 -11.30 -6.26
C PHE A 131 26.36 -11.38 -7.60
N PRO A 132 27.22 -12.38 -7.78
CA PRO A 132 27.96 -12.58 -9.02
C PRO A 132 26.98 -12.81 -10.18
N GLY A 133 27.19 -12.10 -11.29
CA GLY A 133 26.35 -12.21 -12.48
C GLY A 133 25.12 -11.31 -12.50
N ARG A 134 25.00 -10.33 -11.60
CA ARG A 134 23.91 -9.35 -11.55
C ARG A 134 23.69 -8.65 -12.91
N PRO A 135 22.50 -8.81 -13.52
CA PRO A 135 22.13 -8.06 -14.73
C PRO A 135 22.10 -6.54 -14.49
N ALA A 136 22.58 -5.77 -15.47
CA ALA A 136 22.74 -4.30 -15.36
C ALA A 136 21.42 -3.54 -15.12
N ASP A 137 20.32 -4.10 -15.59
CA ASP A 137 18.95 -3.63 -15.43
C ASP A 137 18.44 -3.70 -13.97
N HIS A 138 19.01 -4.57 -13.12
CA HIS A 138 18.61 -4.66 -11.71
C HIS A 138 18.93 -3.40 -10.91
N ALA A 139 20.01 -2.67 -11.24
CA ALA A 139 20.33 -1.41 -10.58
C ALA A 139 19.25 -0.35 -10.86
N ALA A 140 18.81 -0.27 -12.12
CA ALA A 140 17.72 0.63 -12.52
C ALA A 140 16.39 0.22 -11.87
N LEU A 141 16.09 -1.08 -11.78
CA LEU A 141 14.87 -1.59 -11.18
C LEU A 141 14.83 -1.37 -9.66
N SER A 142 15.92 -1.64 -8.94
CA SER A 142 16.04 -1.35 -7.51
C SER A 142 15.89 0.16 -7.22
N SER A 143 16.52 1.01 -8.03
CA SER A 143 16.34 2.47 -7.92
C SER A 143 14.90 2.92 -8.14
N ARG A 144 14.19 2.32 -9.10
CA ARG A 144 12.75 2.59 -9.32
C ARG A 144 11.91 2.15 -8.13
N ALA A 145 12.08 0.91 -7.65
CA ALA A 145 11.36 0.37 -6.50
C ALA A 145 11.55 1.25 -5.24
N ARG A 146 12.78 1.70 -4.97
CA ARG A 146 13.08 2.63 -3.87
C ARG A 146 12.36 3.96 -4.02
N ARG A 147 12.31 4.55 -5.23
CA ARG A 147 11.58 5.80 -5.45
C ARG A 147 10.09 5.66 -5.21
N GLU A 148 9.50 4.55 -5.62
CA GLU A 148 8.08 4.26 -5.36
C GLU A 148 7.83 4.03 -3.86
N LEU A 149 8.73 3.30 -3.17
CA LEU A 149 8.68 3.12 -1.73
C LEU A 149 8.77 4.45 -0.98
N ASP A 150 9.72 5.29 -1.34
CA ASP A 150 9.89 6.63 -0.75
C ASP A 150 8.63 7.47 -0.95
N ALA A 151 8.03 7.44 -2.15
CA ALA A 151 6.79 8.16 -2.43
C ALA A 151 5.64 7.69 -1.53
N LEU A 152 5.47 6.38 -1.36
CA LEU A 152 4.46 5.79 -0.47
C LEU A 152 4.71 6.12 1.01
N MET A 153 5.97 6.19 1.44
CA MET A 153 6.36 6.58 2.80
C MET A 153 6.31 8.10 3.03
N GLY A 154 5.93 8.89 2.01
CA GLY A 154 5.97 10.36 2.09
C GLY A 154 7.38 10.93 2.17
N ARG A 155 8.42 10.17 1.78
CA ARG A 155 9.83 10.56 1.73
C ARG A 155 10.26 10.89 0.28
N GLY A 156 11.48 11.40 0.10
CA GLY A 156 12.07 11.64 -1.23
C GLY A 156 11.68 12.96 -1.90
N ALA A 157 11.76 13.02 -3.24
CA ALA A 157 11.50 14.25 -4.00
C ALA A 157 10.01 14.67 -3.95
N ILE A 158 9.74 15.97 -3.99
CA ILE A 158 8.36 16.51 -3.93
C ILE A 158 7.58 16.16 -5.22
N ALA A 159 8.24 16.15 -6.37
CA ALA A 159 7.59 15.91 -7.67
C ALA A 159 6.82 14.57 -7.76
N PRO A 160 7.41 13.39 -7.48
CA PRO A 160 6.68 12.13 -7.50
C PRO A 160 5.58 12.05 -6.43
N ARG A 161 5.76 12.71 -5.28
CA ARG A 161 4.73 12.80 -4.24
C ARG A 161 3.52 13.59 -4.72
N VAL A 162 3.75 14.77 -5.32
CA VAL A 162 2.69 15.59 -5.90
C VAL A 162 1.99 14.84 -7.01
N GLU A 163 2.71 14.13 -7.88
CA GLU A 163 2.08 13.33 -8.93
C GLU A 163 1.19 12.22 -8.36
N HIS A 164 1.65 11.50 -7.32
CA HIS A 164 0.85 10.46 -6.66
C HIS A 164 -0.42 11.05 -6.02
N LEU A 165 -0.27 12.16 -5.28
CA LEU A 165 -1.41 12.86 -4.66
C LEU A 165 -2.38 13.41 -5.71
N LEU A 166 -1.88 14.01 -6.79
CA LEU A 166 -2.72 14.54 -7.87
C LEU A 166 -3.47 13.44 -8.62
N ARG A 167 -2.87 12.27 -8.83
CA ARG A 167 -3.58 11.12 -9.43
C ARG A 167 -4.72 10.64 -8.52
N GLY A 168 -4.48 10.60 -7.21
CA GLY A 168 -5.52 10.30 -6.21
C GLY A 168 -6.65 11.32 -6.26
N VAL A 169 -6.29 12.61 -6.16
CA VAL A 169 -7.24 13.73 -6.21
C VAL A 169 -8.02 13.75 -7.52
N ALA A 170 -7.40 13.51 -8.67
CA ALA A 170 -8.11 13.47 -9.94
C ALA A 170 -9.15 12.34 -10.00
N ARG A 171 -8.82 11.18 -9.41
CA ARG A 171 -9.74 10.05 -9.32
C ARG A 171 -10.88 10.33 -8.34
N GLU A 172 -10.57 10.87 -7.17
CA GLU A 172 -11.57 11.28 -6.18
C GLU A 172 -12.45 12.42 -6.68
N ALA A 173 -11.90 13.39 -7.41
CA ALA A 173 -12.63 14.48 -8.04
C ALA A 173 -13.59 14.00 -9.14
N SER A 174 -13.44 12.77 -9.65
CA SER A 174 -14.43 12.17 -10.55
C SER A 174 -15.56 11.44 -9.81
N HIS A 175 -15.45 11.29 -8.49
CA HIS A 175 -16.48 10.65 -7.68
C HIS A 175 -17.61 11.65 -7.38
N PRO A 176 -18.86 11.37 -7.75
CA PRO A 176 -19.96 12.33 -7.65
C PRO A 176 -20.23 12.76 -6.20
N VAL A 177 -20.07 11.85 -5.24
CA VAL A 177 -20.20 12.15 -3.80
C VAL A 177 -19.14 13.16 -3.37
N MET A 178 -17.91 13.02 -3.89
CA MET A 178 -16.80 13.88 -3.53
C MET A 178 -17.02 15.30 -4.06
N LEU A 179 -17.47 15.42 -5.31
CA LEU A 179 -17.84 16.72 -5.87
C LEU A 179 -18.97 17.38 -5.09
N ALA A 180 -19.98 16.60 -4.70
CA ALA A 180 -21.10 17.11 -3.91
C ALA A 180 -20.66 17.55 -2.50
N SER A 181 -19.81 16.77 -1.80
CA SER A 181 -19.31 17.15 -0.48
C SER A 181 -18.36 18.34 -0.54
N MET A 182 -17.51 18.45 -1.56
CA MET A 182 -16.71 19.66 -1.83
C MET A 182 -17.60 20.88 -2.07
N GLY A 183 -18.70 20.72 -2.80
CA GLY A 183 -19.68 21.79 -3.03
C GLY A 183 -20.30 22.29 -1.72
N VAL A 184 -20.72 21.37 -0.85
CA VAL A 184 -21.29 21.70 0.47
C VAL A 184 -20.23 22.35 1.38
N ALA A 185 -19.02 21.82 1.40
CA ALA A 185 -17.91 22.36 2.18
C ALA A 185 -17.54 23.78 1.73
N GLY A 186 -17.42 24.01 0.41
CA GLY A 186 -17.15 25.34 -0.15
C GLY A 186 -18.28 26.35 0.12
N PHE A 187 -19.54 25.90 0.13
CA PHE A 187 -20.67 26.73 0.54
C PHE A 187 -20.58 27.12 2.03
N ALA A 188 -20.23 26.17 2.90
CA ALA A 188 -20.02 26.44 4.32
C ALA A 188 -18.86 27.44 4.54
N PHE A 189 -17.70 27.21 3.88
CA PHE A 189 -16.54 28.09 3.92
C PHE A 189 -16.91 29.52 3.53
N SER A 190 -17.55 29.69 2.36
CA SER A 190 -17.90 31.01 1.83
C SER A 190 -18.91 31.75 2.73
N THR A 191 -19.91 31.04 3.27
CA THR A 191 -20.90 31.60 4.19
C THR A 191 -20.27 32.07 5.49
N VAL A 192 -19.44 31.23 6.12
CA VAL A 192 -18.75 31.56 7.38
C VAL A 192 -17.77 32.70 7.17
N ARG A 193 -16.99 32.67 6.08
CA ARG A 193 -16.05 33.73 5.72
C ARG A 193 -16.77 35.06 5.50
N MET A 194 -17.88 35.09 4.75
CA MET A 194 -18.67 36.29 4.53
C MET A 194 -19.28 36.83 5.83
N GLY A 195 -19.84 35.95 6.67
CA GLY A 195 -20.37 36.34 7.98
C GLY A 195 -19.30 36.94 8.90
N MET A 196 -18.11 36.33 8.94
CA MET A 196 -16.99 36.83 9.73
C MET A 196 -16.47 38.17 9.20
N LEU A 197 -16.33 38.32 7.87
CA LEU A 197 -15.97 39.60 7.26
C LEU A 197 -17.01 40.69 7.55
N SER A 198 -18.31 40.37 7.45
CA SER A 198 -19.39 41.30 7.77
C SER A 198 -19.29 41.79 9.23
N ARG A 199 -19.07 40.86 10.17
CA ARG A 199 -18.89 41.19 11.59
C ARG A 199 -17.63 42.02 11.85
N LEU A 200 -16.52 41.70 11.19
CA LEU A 200 -15.26 42.45 11.33
C LEU A 200 -15.36 43.85 10.73
N LEU A 201 -16.10 44.03 9.64
CA LEU A 201 -16.35 45.34 9.03
C LEU A 201 -17.28 46.21 9.88
N ALA A 202 -18.25 45.60 10.57
CA ALA A 202 -19.14 46.29 11.51
C ALA A 202 -18.44 46.71 12.82
N SER A 203 -17.30 46.09 13.15
CA SER A 203 -16.53 46.41 14.36
C SER A 203 -15.68 47.67 14.16
N SER A 204 -16.06 48.77 14.82
CA SER A 204 -15.44 50.10 14.64
C SER A 204 -14.06 50.26 15.28
N SER A 205 -13.57 49.29 16.07
CA SER A 205 -12.45 49.49 17.01
C SER A 205 -11.04 49.08 16.52
N GLY A 206 -10.85 48.69 15.26
CA GLY A 206 -9.54 48.24 14.73
C GLY A 206 -8.90 49.16 13.67
N GLY A 207 -7.57 49.28 13.67
CA GLY A 207 -6.78 50.07 12.69
C GLY A 207 -6.75 49.48 11.27
N ALA A 208 -6.42 50.30 10.26
CA ALA A 208 -6.54 49.97 8.83
C ALA A 208 -5.86 48.65 8.39
N PHE A 209 -4.73 48.28 9.01
CA PHE A 209 -4.01 47.03 8.71
C PHE A 209 -4.79 45.77 9.15
N THR A 210 -5.55 45.87 10.24
CA THR A 210 -6.45 44.80 10.72
C THR A 210 -7.71 44.67 9.87
N ARG A 211 -8.15 45.76 9.21
CA ARG A 211 -9.35 45.76 8.34
C ARG A 211 -9.11 45.16 6.95
N GLY A 212 -7.86 45.05 6.50
CA GLY A 212 -7.51 44.55 5.16
C GLY A 212 -7.05 43.10 5.17
N PHE A 213 -5.74 42.90 5.32
CA PHE A 213 -5.11 41.60 5.17
C PHE A 213 -5.36 40.69 6.38
N GLY A 214 -5.31 41.26 7.60
CA GLY A 214 -5.57 40.53 8.84
C GLY A 214 -6.98 39.96 8.91
N ALA A 215 -8.01 40.79 8.67
CA ALA A 215 -9.40 40.34 8.63
C ALA A 215 -9.65 39.24 7.59
N ARG A 216 -9.03 39.34 6.41
CA ARG A 216 -9.13 38.31 5.37
C ARG A 216 -8.48 37.00 5.81
N ALA A 217 -7.29 37.05 6.40
CA ALA A 217 -6.61 35.87 6.92
C ALA A 217 -7.43 35.20 8.01
N LEU A 218 -7.90 35.98 9.01
CA LEU A 218 -8.71 35.47 10.11
C LEU A 218 -10.04 34.87 9.64
N ALA A 219 -10.75 35.55 8.73
CA ALA A 219 -11.98 35.04 8.16
C ALA A 219 -11.76 33.77 7.32
N SER A 220 -10.63 33.67 6.60
CA SER A 220 -10.25 32.44 5.90
C SER A 220 -9.93 31.30 6.86
N THR A 221 -9.21 31.56 7.97
CA THR A 221 -8.92 30.53 8.98
C THR A 221 -10.19 30.00 9.63
N VAL A 222 -11.12 30.91 10.01
CA VAL A 222 -12.41 30.51 10.59
C VAL A 222 -13.28 29.78 9.57
N GLY A 223 -13.30 30.26 8.31
CA GLY A 223 -13.99 29.57 7.22
C GLY A 223 -13.45 28.15 7.01
N PHE A 224 -12.13 27.98 7.00
CA PHE A 224 -11.49 26.68 6.82
C PHE A 224 -11.80 25.72 7.99
N ALA A 225 -11.84 26.24 9.23
CA ALA A 225 -12.24 25.46 10.39
C ALA A 225 -13.69 24.94 10.31
N ALA A 226 -14.57 25.64 9.59
CA ALA A 226 -15.94 25.18 9.33
C ALA A 226 -16.06 24.26 8.10
N GLU A 227 -15.15 24.40 7.13
CA GLU A 227 -15.10 23.60 5.90
C GLU A 227 -14.83 22.13 6.18
N VAL A 228 -13.85 21.84 7.05
CA VAL A 228 -13.42 20.46 7.34
C VAL A 228 -14.56 19.60 7.91
N PRO A 229 -15.29 20.01 8.97
CA PRO A 229 -16.45 19.25 9.45
C PRO A 229 -17.57 19.15 8.41
N ALA A 230 -17.86 20.23 7.67
CA ALA A 230 -18.90 20.23 6.65
C ALA A 230 -18.60 19.20 5.55
N PHE A 231 -17.34 19.10 5.15
CA PHE A 231 -16.86 18.10 4.19
C PHE A 231 -17.02 16.67 4.70
N VAL A 232 -16.55 16.38 5.93
CA VAL A 232 -16.62 15.04 6.53
C VAL A 232 -18.07 14.60 6.70
N PHE A 233 -18.92 15.46 7.26
CA PHE A 233 -20.32 15.13 7.51
C PHE A 233 -21.13 15.00 6.22
N SER A 234 -20.92 15.87 5.23
CA SER A 234 -21.62 15.76 3.95
C SER A 234 -21.19 14.53 3.16
N GLY A 235 -19.89 14.20 3.15
CA GLY A 235 -19.38 12.98 2.52
C GLY A 235 -20.02 11.72 3.12
N ARG A 236 -20.04 11.62 4.45
CA ARG A 236 -20.69 10.49 5.14
C ARG A 236 -22.19 10.42 4.89
N GLY A 237 -22.91 11.53 4.99
CA GLY A 237 -24.35 11.57 4.76
C GLY A 237 -24.75 11.22 3.32
N LEU A 238 -23.97 11.68 2.33
CA LEU A 238 -24.19 11.34 0.93
C LEU A 238 -23.89 9.87 0.64
N ASN A 239 -22.82 9.32 1.22
CA ASN A 239 -22.52 7.89 1.09
C ASN A 239 -23.62 7.02 1.70
N GLU A 240 -24.17 7.41 2.86
CA GLU A 240 -25.30 6.72 3.48
C GLU A 240 -26.58 6.83 2.64
N ALA A 241 -26.84 7.99 2.03
CA ALA A 241 -27.95 8.17 1.10
C ALA A 241 -27.82 7.29 -0.16
N LEU A 242 -26.59 6.91 -0.56
CA LEU A 242 -26.31 5.95 -1.63
C LEU A 242 -26.30 4.49 -1.15
N GLY A 243 -26.64 4.23 0.11
CA GLY A 243 -26.69 2.88 0.69
C GLY A 243 -25.35 2.33 1.16
N LEU A 244 -24.28 3.13 1.14
CA LEU A 244 -22.99 2.75 1.73
C LEU A 244 -23.06 2.98 3.23
N ARG A 245 -23.04 1.90 4.02
CA ARG A 245 -23.05 2.00 5.48
C ARG A 245 -21.79 2.72 5.96
N GLN A 246 -21.98 3.77 6.76
CA GLN A 246 -20.90 4.54 7.39
C GLN A 246 -20.90 4.30 8.90
N ASP A 247 -19.72 4.24 9.51
CA ASP A 247 -19.59 4.14 10.97
C ASP A 247 -19.64 5.53 11.62
N TRP A 248 -20.76 5.88 12.24
CA TRP A 248 -20.97 7.15 12.96
C TRP A 248 -20.39 7.20 14.38
N SER A 249 -19.60 6.19 14.79
CA SER A 249 -18.92 6.21 16.08
C SER A 249 -18.05 7.46 16.24
N LEU A 250 -17.99 8.01 17.45
CA LEU A 250 -17.15 9.18 17.77
C LEU A 250 -15.68 8.94 17.43
N GLY A 251 -15.20 7.69 17.54
CA GLY A 251 -13.83 7.33 17.18
C GLY A 251 -13.58 7.34 15.67
N ALA A 252 -14.56 6.95 14.85
CA ALA A 252 -14.45 7.04 13.40
C ALA A 252 -14.55 8.50 12.92
N VAL A 253 -15.52 9.27 13.43
CA VAL A 253 -15.64 10.71 13.11
C VAL A 253 -14.40 11.47 13.57
N GLY A 254 -13.89 11.18 14.76
CA GLY A 254 -12.69 11.82 15.31
C GLY A 254 -11.44 11.56 14.48
N ARG A 255 -11.28 10.34 13.94
CA ARG A 255 -10.17 10.02 13.01
C ARG A 255 -10.26 10.76 11.68
N ASP A 256 -11.47 10.99 11.18
CA ASP A 256 -11.68 11.72 9.92
C ASP A 256 -11.49 13.25 10.08
N LEU A 257 -11.61 13.77 11.32
CA LEU A 257 -11.46 15.19 11.65
C LEU A 257 -10.05 15.57 12.13
N ALA A 258 -9.22 14.60 12.53
CA ALA A 258 -7.88 14.79 13.09
C ALA A 258 -6.81 14.80 12.01
#